data_AF-A0A183TNR4-F1
#
_entry.id   AF-A0A183TNR4-F1
#
_cell.length_a   1.000
_cell.length_b   1.000
_cell.length_c   1.000
_cell.angle_alpha   90.00
_cell.angle_beta   90.00
_cell.angle_gamma   90.00
#
_symmetry.space_group_name_H-M   'P 1'
#
loop_
_entity.id
_entity.type
_entity.pdbx_description
1 polymer ?
#
loop_
_entity_poly.entity_id
_entity_poly.type
_entity_poly.pdbx_seq_one_letter_code
_entity_poly.pdbx_strand_id
1 'polypeptide(L)'
;LHLSNDPGSETRNYYTPFGLPPSNGAHSIPRLLNHFLSQRWYQLCLTSHYQFGFQERDGTAKATFLLHGILRYAISAPRCIAVAVLDVAKAFDSVNHGTLLRAAETNGAPPLLLNLLA
;
A
#
# COMPACT_ATOMS: atom_id res chain seq x y z
N LEU A 1 11.24 34.94 -41.39
CA LEU A 1 11.25 35.27 -39.94
C LEU A 1 11.03 33.97 -39.19
N HIS A 2 11.93 33.72 -38.25
CA HIS A 2 12.20 32.46 -37.54
C HIS A 2 10.96 31.96 -36.77
N LEU A 3 10.54 30.71 -36.97
CA LEU A 3 9.70 29.98 -36.01
C LEU A 3 10.41 28.69 -35.65
N SER A 4 10.80 28.65 -34.38
CA SER A 4 11.62 27.65 -33.73
C SER A 4 10.86 26.36 -33.47
N ASN A 5 11.63 25.28 -33.49
CA ASN A 5 11.35 23.91 -33.11
C ASN A 5 11.07 23.80 -31.59
N ASP A 6 10.11 22.96 -31.16
CA ASP A 6 10.30 21.98 -30.08
C ASP A 6 9.08 21.04 -29.88
N PRO A 7 9.25 19.70 -29.97
CA PRO A 7 8.24 18.73 -29.57
C PRO A 7 8.36 18.42 -28.07
N GLY A 8 7.53 19.08 -27.25
CA GLY A 8 7.42 18.82 -25.82
C GLY A 8 6.90 17.40 -25.55
N SER A 9 7.80 16.56 -25.05
CA SER A 9 7.60 15.17 -24.63
C SER A 9 6.38 14.98 -23.74
N GLU A 10 5.37 14.29 -24.26
CA GLU A 10 4.24 13.73 -23.51
C GLU A 10 4.76 12.58 -22.62
N THR A 11 5.28 12.93 -21.44
CA THR A 11 5.67 11.94 -20.42
C THR A 11 4.41 11.29 -19.86
N ARG A 12 4.01 10.18 -20.47
CA ARG A 12 3.05 9.22 -19.93
C ARG A 12 3.48 8.86 -18.51
N ASN A 13 2.74 9.34 -17.52
CA ASN A 13 2.87 8.94 -16.13
C ASN A 13 2.41 7.48 -16.01
N TYR A 14 3.35 6.55 -16.19
CA TYR A 14 3.15 5.16 -15.82
C TYR A 14 3.14 5.08 -14.29
N TYR A 15 1.95 5.01 -13.71
CA TYR A 15 1.79 4.56 -12.34
C TYR A 15 2.31 3.12 -12.25
N THR A 16 3.46 2.94 -11.61
CA THR A 16 3.89 1.60 -11.18
C THR A 16 2.94 1.13 -10.07
N PRO A 17 2.66 -0.19 -9.95
CA PRO A 17 1.66 -0.71 -9.00
C PRO A 17 1.97 -0.45 -7.52
N PHE A 18 3.10 0.19 -7.19
CA PHE A 18 3.53 0.49 -5.82
C PHE A 18 3.68 1.99 -5.48
N GLY A 19 3.35 2.90 -6.40
CA GLY A 19 3.20 4.33 -6.07
C GLY A 19 4.43 5.04 -5.49
N LEU A 20 5.63 4.47 -5.58
CA LEU A 20 6.85 5.11 -5.11
C LEU A 20 7.38 6.07 -6.19
N PRO A 21 7.74 7.33 -5.83
CA PRO A 21 8.30 8.27 -6.79
C PRO A 21 9.61 7.73 -7.37
N PRO A 22 9.96 8.07 -8.62
CA PRO A 22 11.21 7.66 -9.23
C PRO A 22 12.37 8.36 -8.52
N SER A 23 12.92 7.73 -7.48
CA SER A 23 14.17 8.18 -6.88
C SER A 23 15.29 7.89 -7.88
N ASN A 24 15.79 8.95 -8.49
CA ASN A 24 16.97 8.98 -9.33
C ASN A 24 18.11 8.23 -8.60
N GLY A 25 18.52 7.05 -9.10
CA GLY A 25 19.69 6.32 -8.63
C GLY A 25 19.53 5.24 -7.55
N ALA A 26 18.33 4.74 -7.24
CA ALA A 26 18.21 3.61 -6.31
C ALA A 26 18.86 2.34 -6.87
N HIS A 27 19.81 1.74 -6.17
CA HIS A 27 20.42 0.46 -6.52
C HIS A 27 19.32 -0.57 -6.88
N SER A 28 19.42 -1.23 -8.03
CA SER A 28 18.42 -2.19 -8.53
C SER A 28 18.27 -3.41 -7.61
N ILE A 29 19.34 -3.76 -6.90
CA ILE A 29 19.44 -4.93 -6.03
C ILE A 29 18.48 -4.87 -4.83
N PRO A 30 18.48 -3.85 -3.95
CA PRO A 30 17.54 -3.78 -2.83
C PRO A 30 16.08 -3.72 -3.28
N ARG A 31 15.79 -3.10 -4.44
CA ARG A 31 14.43 -3.09 -5.02
C ARG A 31 13.99 -4.50 -5.43
N LEU A 32 14.87 -5.24 -6.10
CA LEU A 32 14.59 -6.62 -6.50
C LEU A 32 14.45 -7.54 -5.29
N LEU A 33 15.31 -7.39 -4.28
CA LEU A 33 15.21 -8.14 -3.04
C LEU A 33 13.88 -7.87 -2.33
N ASN A 34 13.51 -6.60 -2.14
CA ASN A 34 12.23 -6.23 -1.54
C ASN A 34 11.04 -6.76 -2.34
N HIS A 35 11.13 -6.78 -3.67
CA HIS A 35 10.10 -7.39 -4.50
C HIS A 35 9.95 -8.89 -4.18
N PHE A 36 11.03 -9.67 -4.18
CA PHE A 36 10.96 -11.09 -3.83
C PHE A 36 10.47 -11.32 -2.40
N LEU A 37 10.96 -10.55 -1.43
CA LEU A 37 10.52 -10.64 -0.04
C LEU A 37 9.04 -10.34 0.10
N SER A 38 8.52 -9.29 -0.56
CA SER A 38 7.10 -8.94 -0.51
C SER A 38 6.20 -10.05 -1.09
N GLN A 39 6.63 -10.70 -2.17
CA GLN A 39 5.90 -11.81 -2.79
C GLN A 39 5.83 -13.03 -1.87
N ARG A 40 6.95 -13.36 -1.21
CA ARG A 40 6.99 -14.45 -0.22
C ARG A 40 6.18 -14.10 1.03
N TRP A 41 6.28 -12.87 1.48
CA TRP A 41 5.56 -12.37 2.64
C TRP A 41 4.05 -12.41 2.45
N TYR A 42 3.57 -12.04 1.26
CA TYR A 42 2.15 -12.12 0.90
C TYR A 42 1.58 -13.53 1.04
N GLN A 43 2.39 -14.57 0.81
CA GLN A 43 1.97 -15.97 0.99
C GLN A 43 1.89 -16.40 2.47
N LEU A 44 2.63 -15.73 3.36
CA LEU A 44 2.71 -16.08 4.78
C LEU A 44 1.77 -15.24 5.65
N CYS A 45 1.59 -13.96 5.31
CA CYS A 45 0.77 -13.05 6.08
C CYS A 45 -0.67 -13.02 5.57
N LEU A 46 -1.57 -13.65 6.34
CA LEU A 46 -3.00 -13.49 6.13
C LEU A 46 -3.41 -12.06 6.52
N THR A 47 -3.73 -11.26 5.51
CA THR A 47 -4.31 -9.93 5.74
C THR A 47 -5.77 -10.06 6.12
N SER A 48 -6.27 -9.12 6.92
CA SER A 48 -7.69 -9.08 7.28
C SER A 48 -8.56 -8.91 6.03
N HIS A 49 -9.75 -9.52 6.02
CA HIS A 49 -10.72 -9.40 4.93
C HIS A 49 -11.09 -7.94 4.57
N TYR A 50 -10.89 -7.01 5.50
CA TYR A 50 -11.17 -5.58 5.31
C TYR A 50 -9.91 -4.71 5.16
N GLN A 51 -8.73 -5.33 4.98
CA GLN A 51 -7.50 -4.61 4.65
C GLN A 51 -7.41 -4.41 3.14
N PHE A 52 -7.88 -3.25 2.67
CA PHE A 52 -7.90 -2.92 1.25
C PHE A 52 -6.60 -2.28 0.75
N GLY A 53 -5.82 -1.64 1.63
CA GLY A 53 -4.56 -0.99 1.28
C GLY A 53 -3.43 -1.99 0.99
N PHE A 54 -2.55 -1.63 0.05
CA PHE A 54 -1.36 -2.40 -0.34
C PHE A 54 -1.65 -3.85 -0.80
N GLN A 55 -2.86 -4.12 -1.27
CA GLN A 55 -3.25 -5.39 -1.88
C GLN A 55 -3.00 -5.36 -3.39
N GLU A 56 -2.71 -6.52 -3.99
CA GLU A 56 -2.38 -6.65 -5.42
C GLU A 56 -3.51 -6.17 -6.36
N ARG A 57 -4.77 -6.15 -5.91
CA ARG A 57 -5.94 -5.85 -6.75
C ARG A 57 -6.92 -4.86 -6.13
N ASP A 58 -7.26 -3.81 -6.88
CA ASP A 58 -8.41 -2.91 -6.76
C ASP A 58 -8.89 -2.60 -5.33
N GLY A 59 -7.95 -2.41 -4.40
CA GLY A 59 -8.24 -2.18 -2.98
C GLY A 59 -9.18 -0.99 -2.78
N THR A 60 -8.85 0.15 -3.39
CA THR A 60 -9.64 1.38 -3.29
C THR A 60 -11.04 1.24 -3.88
N ALA A 61 -11.19 0.53 -4.99
CA ALA A 61 -12.49 0.30 -5.60
C ALA A 61 -13.36 -0.58 -4.69
N LYS A 62 -12.79 -1.66 -4.12
CA LYS A 62 -13.48 -2.52 -3.15
C LYS A 62 -13.89 -1.76 -1.89
N ALA A 63 -12.99 -0.95 -1.34
CA ALA A 63 -13.28 -0.13 -0.16
C ALA A 63 -14.42 0.87 -0.43
N THR A 64 -14.37 1.56 -1.57
CA THR A 64 -15.42 2.50 -2.00
C THR A 64 -16.75 1.79 -2.22
N PHE A 65 -16.75 0.64 -2.90
CA PHE A 65 -17.94 -0.15 -3.14
C PHE A 65 -18.58 -0.63 -1.82
N LEU A 66 -17.77 -1.14 -0.88
CA LEU A 66 -18.24 -1.57 0.43
C LEU A 66 -18.84 -0.40 1.21
N LEU A 67 -18.15 0.74 1.29
CA LEU A 67 -18.63 1.93 1.97
C LEU A 67 -19.95 2.44 1.35
N HIS A 68 -20.03 2.48 0.02
CA HIS A 68 -21.25 2.86 -0.69
C HIS A 68 -22.42 1.91 -0.35
N GLY A 69 -22.17 0.60 -0.28
CA GLY A 69 -23.16 -0.39 0.13
C GLY A 69 -23.67 -0.17 1.55
N ILE A 70 -22.77 0.08 2.50
CA ILE A 70 -23.12 0.36 3.90
C ILE A 70 -24.02 1.60 3.99
N LEU A 71 -23.64 2.69 3.31
CA LEU A 71 -24.42 3.94 3.30
C LEU A 71 -25.80 3.73 2.65
N ARG A 72 -25.86 3.04 1.52
CA ARG A 72 -27.12 2.74 0.83
C ARG A 72 -28.06 1.89 1.68
N TYR A 73 -27.52 0.90 2.39
CA TYR A 73 -28.29 0.08 3.32
C TYR A 73 -28.88 0.91 4.47
N ALA A 74 -28.08 1.81 5.04
CA ALA A 74 -28.52 2.73 6.09
C ALA A 74 -29.68 3.64 5.68
N ILE A 75 -29.65 4.11 4.43
CA ILE A 75 -30.68 4.97 3.85
C ILE A 75 -31.95 4.16 3.57
N SER A 76 -31.80 2.93 3.06
CA SER A 76 -32.93 2.08 2.67
C SER A 76 -33.68 1.49 3.88
N ALA A 77 -32.97 1.25 4.98
CA ALA A 77 -33.56 0.83 6.26
C ALA A 77 -33.11 1.84 7.32
N PRO A 78 -33.93 2.87 7.65
CA PRO A 78 -33.51 4.07 8.36
C PRO A 78 -32.87 3.73 9.71
N ARG A 79 -31.54 3.64 9.69
CA ARG A 79 -30.68 3.32 10.84
C ARG A 79 -29.68 4.44 11.00
N CYS A 80 -29.45 4.84 12.24
CA CYS A 80 -28.38 5.78 12.54
C CYS A 80 -27.03 5.08 12.34
N ILE A 81 -26.12 5.72 11.61
CA ILE A 81 -24.73 5.28 11.45
C ILE A 81 -23.82 6.39 11.95
N ALA A 82 -22.81 6.02 12.72
CA ALA A 82 -21.68 6.87 13.06
C ALA A 82 -20.44 6.37 12.30
N VAL A 83 -19.65 7.28 11.75
CA VAL A 83 -18.41 6.97 11.03
C VAL A 83 -17.26 7.66 11.76
N ALA A 84 -16.22 6.90 12.10
CA ALA A 84 -14.96 7.43 12.60
C ALA A 84 -13.92 7.35 11.47
N VAL A 85 -13.34 8.49 11.12
CA VAL A 85 -12.24 8.58 10.14
C VAL A 85 -10.95 8.78 10.93
N LEU A 86 -10.01 7.83 10.79
CA LEU A 86 -8.72 7.84 11.46
C LEU A 86 -7.61 7.94 10.42
N ASP A 87 -6.70 8.89 10.62
CA ASP A 87 -5.47 9.02 9.85
C ASP A 87 -4.27 9.02 10.80
N VAL A 88 -3.23 8.27 10.46
CA VAL A 88 -2.04 8.09 11.30
C VAL A 88 -0.91 8.92 10.70
N ALA A 89 -0.55 10.00 11.38
CA ALA A 89 0.53 10.88 10.94
C ALA A 89 1.86 10.13 10.87
N LYS A 90 2.53 10.21 9.71
CA LYS A 90 3.84 9.58 9.45
C LYS A 90 3.89 8.10 9.89
N ALA A 91 2.90 7.32 9.48
CA ALA A 91 2.74 5.92 9.90
C ALA A 91 3.99 5.04 9.72
N PHE A 92 4.82 5.31 8.71
CA PHE A 92 6.07 4.57 8.48
C PHE A 92 7.22 5.04 9.38
N ASP A 93 7.31 6.34 9.67
CA ASP A 93 8.38 6.90 10.51
C ASP A 93 8.11 6.68 12.01
N SER A 94 6.83 6.57 12.39
CA SER A 94 6.39 6.48 13.79
C SER A 94 6.32 5.06 14.33
N VAL A 95 6.48 4.03 13.48
CA VAL A 95 6.38 2.65 13.92
C VAL A 95 7.63 2.24 14.70
N ASN A 96 7.44 1.63 15.88
CA ASN A 96 8.55 1.06 16.64
C ASN A 96 9.03 -0.24 15.99
N HIS A 97 10.34 -0.38 15.79
CA HIS A 97 10.98 -1.57 15.22
C HIS A 97 10.67 -2.83 16.05
N GLY A 98 10.64 -2.72 17.38
CA GLY A 98 10.28 -3.86 18.24
C GLY A 98 8.83 -4.33 18.03
N THR A 99 7.91 -3.39 17.77
CA THR A 99 6.52 -3.73 17.43
C THR A 99 6.43 -4.40 16.07
N LEU A 100 7.22 -3.93 15.10
CA LEU A 100 7.25 -4.48 13.75
C LEU A 100 7.82 -5.91 13.73
N LEU A 101 8.93 -6.16 14.44
CA LEU A 101 9.52 -7.50 14.58
C LEU A 101 8.58 -8.47 15.29
N ARG A 102 7.93 -8.03 16.37
CA ARG A 102 6.93 -8.85 17.06
C ARG A 102 5.73 -9.16 16.15
N ALA A 103 5.24 -8.18 15.41
CA ALA A 103 4.16 -8.40 14.46
C ALA A 103 4.58 -9.38 13.36
N ALA A 104 5.77 -9.22 12.80
CA ALA A 104 6.36 -10.13 11.83
C ALA A 104 6.42 -11.57 12.36
N GLU A 105 6.96 -11.77 13.56
CA GLU A 105 7.07 -13.08 14.21
C GLU A 105 5.68 -13.71 14.42
N THR A 106 4.71 -12.95 14.93
CA THR A 106 3.33 -13.44 15.13
C THR A 106 2.61 -13.82 13.84
N ASN A 107 3.02 -13.25 12.70
CA ASN A 107 2.49 -13.58 11.38
C ASN A 107 3.32 -14.68 10.67
N GLY A 108 4.19 -15.38 11.39
CA GLY A 108 4.92 -16.55 10.87
C GLY A 108 6.19 -16.21 10.10
N ALA A 109 6.78 -15.04 10.32
CA ALA A 109 8.08 -14.70 9.73
C ALA A 109 9.17 -15.69 10.18
N PRO A 110 9.97 -16.25 9.25
CA PRO A 110 11.08 -17.10 9.62
C PRO A 110 12.18 -16.29 10.34
N PRO A 111 12.95 -16.91 11.25
CA PRO A 111 13.99 -16.22 12.02
C PRO A 111 15.02 -15.45 11.17
N LEU A 112 15.36 -15.97 9.99
CA LEU A 112 16.25 -15.30 9.05
C LEU A 112 15.70 -13.96 8.54
N LEU A 113 14.38 -13.87 8.36
CA LEU A 113 13.72 -12.65 7.92
C LEU A 113 13.61 -11.64 9.07
N LEU A 114 13.39 -12.12 10.30
CA LEU A 114 13.44 -11.25 11.49
C LEU A 114 14.83 -10.62 11.66
N ASN A 115 15.90 -11.39 11.44
CA ASN A 115 17.27 -10.87 11.49
C ASN A 115 17.58 -9.86 10.37
N LEU A 116 16.93 -9.97 9.21
CA LEU A 116 17.08 -9.01 8.13
C LEU A 116 16.36 -7.69 8.41
N LEU A 117 15.27 -7.75 9.19
CA LEU A 117 14.43 -6.60 9.52
C LEU A 117 14.85 -5.88 10.81
N ALA A 118 15.73 -6.49 11.62
CA ALA A 118 16.25 -5.96 12.87
C ALA A 118 17.40 -4.96 12.64
#